data_AF-A0A7J8ZT30-F1
#
_entry.id   AF-A0A7J8ZT30-F1
#
_cell.length_a   1.000
_cell.length_b   1.000
_cell.length_c   1.000
_cell.angle_alpha   90.00
_cell.angle_beta   90.00
_cell.angle_gamma   90.00
#
_symmetry.space_group_name_H-M   'P 1'
#
loop_
_entity.id
_entity.type
_entity.pdbx_description
1 polymer ?
#
loop_
_entity_poly.entity_id
_entity_poly.type
_entity_poly.pdbx_seq_one_letter_code
_entity_poly.pdbx_strand_id
1 'polypeptide(L)'
;MDSRFVRATIRHLLTVIFLGICMMWIMAPTNTYIQKWKPSISKKVVSTYFGTQALTMLIWTFPVLFVASLGSLYLHLGKNSNQNASQSNEKKHRQALWRKPVLVKGPLGIVSGIELALLIMFIALLVWSLVTYLRRLHTITPKAAAIEGVKVWEMKLFDAALYIGLTGNVCLAFLFYPVARGSSVLPLLGLTSEGSIKYHIWLGHMTMVLFTIHGICYIIDWAVTGNISE
;
A
#
# COMPACT_ATOMS: atom_id res chain seq x y z
N MET A 1 -29.30 -19.53 -9.58
CA MET A 1 -28.09 -19.61 -8.73
C MET A 1 -28.39 -18.89 -7.42
N ASP A 2 -28.28 -19.54 -6.25
CA ASP A 2 -28.63 -18.91 -4.96
C ASP A 2 -27.73 -17.67 -4.74
N SER A 3 -28.33 -16.49 -4.51
CA SER A 3 -27.63 -15.23 -4.29
C SER A 3 -26.64 -15.31 -3.12
N ARG A 4 -26.89 -16.20 -2.14
CA ARG A 4 -25.96 -16.50 -1.04
C ARG A 4 -24.72 -17.25 -1.50
N PHE A 5 -24.87 -18.20 -2.42
CA PHE A 5 -23.74 -18.90 -3.03
C PHE A 5 -22.87 -17.93 -3.83
N VAL A 6 -23.48 -17.11 -4.68
CA VAL A 6 -22.76 -16.08 -5.46
C VAL A 6 -21.98 -15.14 -4.55
N ARG A 7 -22.62 -14.66 -3.47
CA ARG A 7 -21.98 -13.78 -2.49
C ARG A 7 -20.83 -14.45 -1.75
N ALA A 8 -20.95 -15.73 -1.38
CA ALA A 8 -19.87 -16.48 -0.76
C ALA A 8 -18.67 -16.68 -1.70
N THR A 9 -18.93 -16.96 -2.98
CA THR A 9 -17.90 -17.08 -4.02
C THR A 9 -17.16 -15.76 -4.22
N ILE A 10 -17.89 -14.64 -4.34
CA ILE A 10 -17.26 -13.31 -4.47
C ILE A 10 -16.41 -12.99 -3.23
N ARG A 11 -16.88 -13.32 -2.02
CA ARG A 11 -16.10 -13.12 -0.79
C ARG A 11 -14.79 -13.90 -0.81
N HIS A 12 -14.82 -15.18 -1.19
CA HIS A 12 -13.61 -15.99 -1.30
C HIS A 12 -12.64 -15.42 -2.33
N LEU A 13 -13.14 -15.04 -3.50
CA LEU A 13 -12.32 -14.43 -4.54
C LEU A 13 -11.65 -13.12 -4.06
N LEU A 14 -12.41 -12.23 -3.40
CA LEU A 14 -11.89 -11.00 -2.81
C LEU A 14 -10.80 -11.28 -1.77
N THR A 15 -10.96 -12.31 -0.94
CA THR A 15 -9.93 -12.71 0.05
C THR A 15 -8.65 -13.20 -0.65
N VAL A 16 -8.76 -14.02 -1.69
CA VAL A 16 -7.59 -14.50 -2.44
C VAL A 16 -6.84 -13.33 -3.10
N ILE A 17 -7.57 -12.41 -3.72
CA ILE A 17 -6.97 -11.22 -4.36
C ILE A 17 -6.29 -10.34 -3.31
N PHE A 18 -6.93 -10.10 -2.16
CA PHE A 18 -6.36 -9.32 -1.08
C PHE A 18 -5.04 -9.92 -0.58
N LEU A 19 -4.98 -11.24 -0.38
CA LEU A 19 -3.74 -11.94 -0.02
C LEU A 19 -2.66 -11.77 -1.09
N GLY A 20 -3.03 -11.82 -2.37
CA GLY A 20 -2.13 -11.54 -3.48
C GLY A 20 -1.58 -10.12 -3.46
N ILE A 21 -2.42 -9.11 -3.19
CA ILE A 21 -2.00 -7.71 -3.06
C ILE A 21 -1.02 -7.55 -1.89
N CYS A 22 -1.32 -8.13 -0.72
CA CYS A 22 -0.41 -8.12 0.42
C CYS A 22 0.94 -8.76 0.09
N MET A 23 0.93 -9.93 -0.55
CA MET A 23 2.14 -10.61 -1.00
C MET A 23 2.96 -9.73 -1.94
N MET A 24 2.31 -9.08 -2.92
CA MET A 24 3.00 -8.21 -3.87
C MET A 24 3.67 -7.01 -3.17
N TRP A 25 3.00 -6.37 -2.22
CA TRP A 25 3.61 -5.27 -1.45
C TRP A 25 4.79 -5.72 -0.57
N ILE A 26 4.69 -6.89 0.06
CA ILE A 26 5.80 -7.47 0.85
C ILE A 26 6.99 -7.80 -0.05
N MET A 27 6.74 -8.32 -1.25
CA MET A 27 7.78 -8.72 -2.19
C MET A 27 8.37 -7.54 -2.96
N ALA A 28 7.63 -6.45 -3.18
CA ALA A 28 8.06 -5.29 -3.95
C ALA A 28 9.48 -4.76 -3.65
N PRO A 29 9.88 -4.54 -2.38
CA PRO A 29 11.21 -4.03 -2.06
C PRO A 29 12.33 -5.08 -2.20
N THR A 30 11.99 -6.36 -2.39
CA THR A 30 12.99 -7.44 -2.39
C THR A 30 13.76 -7.54 -3.69
N ASN A 31 15.01 -8.04 -3.60
CA ASN A 31 15.83 -8.34 -4.77
C ASN A 31 15.16 -9.38 -5.69
N THR A 32 14.40 -10.32 -5.11
CA THR A 32 13.65 -11.31 -5.87
C THR A 32 12.65 -10.64 -6.82
N TYR A 33 11.87 -9.68 -6.31
CA TYR A 33 10.94 -8.95 -7.17
C TYR A 33 11.67 -8.08 -8.19
N ILE A 34 12.60 -7.25 -7.72
CA ILE A 34 13.26 -6.23 -8.56
C ILE A 34 14.09 -6.86 -9.69
N GLN A 35 14.86 -7.92 -9.38
CA GLN A 35 15.84 -8.50 -10.32
C GLN A 35 15.30 -9.71 -11.09
N LYS A 36 14.33 -10.45 -10.54
CA LYS A 36 13.82 -11.68 -11.19
C LYS A 36 12.40 -11.50 -11.70
N TRP A 37 11.46 -11.11 -10.84
CA TRP A 37 10.04 -11.10 -11.22
C TRP A 37 9.71 -9.95 -12.15
N LYS A 38 10.04 -8.71 -11.78
CA LYS A 38 9.75 -7.51 -12.57
C LYS A 38 10.29 -7.63 -14.02
N PRO A 39 11.54 -8.05 -14.27
CA PRO A 39 12.03 -8.21 -15.64
C PRO A 39 11.36 -9.37 -16.38
N SER A 40 11.13 -10.50 -15.72
CA SER A 40 10.48 -11.68 -16.32
C SER A 40 9.04 -11.39 -16.73
N ILE A 41 8.27 -10.69 -15.89
CA ILE A 41 6.90 -10.30 -16.20
C ILE A 41 6.90 -9.20 -17.27
N SER A 42 7.80 -8.21 -17.18
CA SER A 42 7.91 -7.14 -18.18
C SER A 42 8.02 -7.70 -19.60
N LYS A 43 8.92 -8.68 -19.82
CA LYS A 43 9.11 -9.34 -21.12
C LYS A 43 7.83 -9.98 -21.70
N LYS A 44 6.89 -10.39 -20.85
CA LYS A 44 5.63 -11.04 -21.25
C LYS A 44 4.47 -10.05 -21.39
N VAL A 45 4.56 -8.89 -20.77
CA VAL A 45 3.46 -7.94 -20.59
C VAL A 45 3.68 -6.64 -21.38
N VAL A 46 4.82 -6.47 -22.07
CA VAL A 46 5.01 -5.35 -23.00
C VAL A 46 3.91 -5.40 -24.06
N SER A 47 2.98 -4.45 -23.96
CA SER A 47 1.87 -4.27 -24.87
C SER A 47 2.19 -3.13 -25.82
N THR A 48 1.75 -3.25 -27.07
CA THR A 48 1.83 -2.19 -28.08
C THR A 48 1.17 -0.89 -27.61
N TYR A 49 0.11 -0.98 -26.79
CA TYR A 49 -0.68 0.18 -26.36
C TYR A 49 -0.20 0.83 -25.06
N PHE A 50 0.30 0.03 -24.11
CA PHE A 50 0.67 0.50 -22.76
C PHE A 50 2.18 0.55 -22.53
N GLY A 51 2.98 0.04 -23.47
CA GLY A 51 4.44 0.06 -23.42
C GLY A 51 5.00 -0.49 -22.11
N THR A 52 5.94 0.24 -21.53
CA THR A 52 6.61 -0.11 -20.26
C THR A 52 5.70 0.04 -19.04
N GLN A 53 4.59 0.79 -19.15
CA GLN A 53 3.64 1.01 -18.05
C GLN A 53 2.62 -0.13 -17.91
N ALA A 54 2.51 -0.99 -18.92
CA ALA A 54 1.62 -2.15 -18.91
C ALA A 54 1.79 -3.02 -17.65
N LEU A 55 3.05 -3.27 -17.28
CA LEU A 55 3.41 -4.02 -16.08
C LEU A 55 2.86 -3.37 -14.81
N THR A 56 3.10 -2.06 -14.67
CA THR A 56 2.68 -1.30 -13.49
C THR A 56 1.16 -1.28 -13.37
N MET A 57 0.45 -1.03 -14.47
CA MET A 57 -1.01 -1.05 -14.49
C MET A 57 -1.57 -2.43 -14.15
N LEU A 58 -1.01 -3.50 -14.72
CA LEU A 58 -1.49 -4.86 -14.49
C LEU A 58 -1.27 -5.32 -13.04
N ILE A 59 -0.12 -5.00 -12.45
CA ILE A 59 0.23 -5.47 -11.10
C ILE A 59 -0.40 -4.59 -10.02
N TRP A 60 -0.37 -3.26 -10.17
CA TRP A 60 -0.71 -2.34 -9.10
C TRP A 60 -2.10 -1.72 -9.25
N THR A 61 -2.56 -1.45 -10.47
CA THR A 61 -3.83 -0.76 -10.70
C THR A 61 -4.99 -1.73 -10.89
N PHE A 62 -4.82 -2.75 -11.74
CA PHE A 62 -5.87 -3.69 -12.09
C PHE A 62 -6.46 -4.43 -10.88
N PRO A 63 -5.67 -5.00 -9.94
CA PRO A 63 -6.24 -5.71 -8.79
C PRO A 63 -7.08 -4.80 -7.90
N VAL A 64 -6.67 -3.54 -7.76
CA VAL A 64 -7.38 -2.54 -6.95
C VAL A 64 -8.73 -2.18 -7.57
N LEU A 65 -8.76 -1.91 -8.88
CA LEU A 65 -10.00 -1.63 -9.60
C LEU A 65 -10.94 -2.84 -9.61
N PHE A 66 -10.37 -4.05 -9.74
CA PHE A 66 -11.13 -5.29 -9.72
C PHE A 66 -11.75 -5.57 -8.33
N VAL A 67 -11.02 -5.29 -7.25
CA VAL A 67 -11.57 -5.36 -5.89
C VAL A 67 -12.68 -4.33 -5.69
N ALA A 68 -12.53 -3.12 -6.22
CA ALA A 68 -13.56 -2.09 -6.11
C ALA A 68 -14.87 -2.47 -6.84
N SER A 69 -14.77 -3.02 -8.07
CA SER A 69 -15.93 -3.44 -8.84
C SER A 69 -16.63 -4.64 -8.20
N LEU A 70 -15.89 -5.71 -7.86
CA LEU A 70 -16.43 -6.88 -7.17
C LEU A 70 -16.97 -6.55 -5.78
N GLY A 71 -16.31 -5.64 -5.07
CA GLY A 71 -16.75 -5.15 -3.77
C GLY A 71 -18.09 -4.43 -3.85
N SER A 72 -18.28 -3.61 -4.88
CA SER A 72 -19.56 -2.93 -5.13
C SER A 72 -20.68 -3.94 -5.36
N LEU A 73 -20.43 -4.95 -6.23
CA LEU A 73 -21.37 -6.04 -6.49
C LEU A 73 -21.69 -6.84 -5.22
N TYR A 74 -20.67 -7.19 -4.43
CA TYR A 74 -20.82 -7.93 -3.17
C TYR A 74 -21.71 -7.19 -2.16
N LEU A 75 -21.48 -5.88 -1.99
CA LEU A 75 -22.27 -5.05 -1.08
C LEU A 75 -23.71 -4.89 -1.58
N HIS A 76 -23.90 -4.72 -2.89
CA HIS A 76 -25.23 -4.62 -3.50
C HIS A 76 -26.06 -5.89 -3.29
N LEU A 77 -25.49 -7.07 -3.57
CA LEU A 77 -26.14 -8.37 -3.31
C LEU A 77 -26.44 -8.59 -1.83
N GLY A 78 -25.59 -8.08 -0.94
CA GLY A 78 -25.79 -8.16 0.51
C GLY A 78 -26.94 -7.31 1.03
N LYS A 79 -27.16 -6.12 0.46
CA LYS A 79 -28.28 -5.24 0.80
C LYS A 79 -29.63 -5.91 0.52
N ASN A 80 -29.72 -6.65 -0.59
CA ASN A 80 -30.95 -7.37 -0.97
C ASN A 80 -31.18 -8.66 -0.14
N SER A 81 -30.12 -9.25 0.43
CA SER A 81 -30.21 -10.46 1.26
C SER A 81 -30.54 -10.20 2.73
N ASN A 82 -30.20 -9.03 3.28
CA ASN A 82 -30.40 -8.69 4.69
C ASN A 82 -31.87 -8.45 5.07
N GLN A 83 -32.79 -8.39 4.11
CA GLN A 83 -34.23 -8.37 4.40
C GLN A 83 -34.74 -9.71 4.94
N ASN A 84 -34.01 -10.83 4.73
CA ASN A 84 -34.53 -12.18 4.97
C ASN A 84 -33.62 -13.10 5.82
N ALA A 85 -32.60 -12.61 6.53
CA ALA A 85 -31.70 -13.50 7.27
C ALA A 85 -31.25 -12.97 8.64
N SER A 86 -31.82 -13.55 9.69
CA SER A 86 -31.32 -13.53 11.07
C SER A 86 -29.98 -14.30 11.15
N GLN A 87 -28.86 -13.60 11.01
CA GLN A 87 -27.53 -14.17 11.23
C GLN A 87 -27.21 -14.31 12.74
N SER A 88 -26.46 -15.37 13.08
CA SER A 88 -26.14 -15.77 14.46
C SER A 88 -25.48 -14.68 15.32
N ASN A 89 -25.98 -14.52 16.55
CA ASN A 89 -25.63 -13.46 17.50
C ASN A 89 -24.13 -13.38 17.85
N GLU A 90 -23.40 -14.49 17.78
CA GLU A 90 -22.04 -14.60 18.28
C GLU A 90 -20.99 -13.88 17.41
N LYS A 91 -21.09 -14.02 16.07
CA LYS A 91 -20.20 -13.31 15.12
C LYS A 91 -20.44 -11.79 15.16
N LYS A 92 -21.71 -11.40 15.39
CA LYS A 92 -22.12 -10.00 15.55
C LYS A 92 -21.50 -9.39 16.81
N HIS A 93 -21.47 -10.14 17.92
CA HIS A 93 -20.87 -9.70 19.18
C HIS A 93 -19.36 -9.50 19.07
N ARG A 94 -18.63 -10.45 18.47
CA ARG A 94 -17.18 -10.33 18.29
C ARG A 94 -16.82 -9.16 17.37
N GLN A 95 -17.53 -8.98 16.26
CA GLN A 95 -17.30 -7.85 15.35
C GLN A 95 -17.70 -6.51 15.98
N ALA A 96 -18.73 -6.48 16.84
CA ALA A 96 -19.09 -5.32 17.62
C ALA A 96 -17.98 -4.93 18.61
N LEU A 97 -17.29 -5.90 19.22
CA LEU A 97 -16.18 -5.65 20.15
C LEU A 97 -15.00 -4.94 19.47
N TRP A 98 -14.63 -5.37 18.26
CA TRP A 98 -13.53 -4.76 17.49
C TRP A 98 -13.87 -3.37 16.93
N ARG A 99 -15.16 -3.07 16.80
CA ARG A 99 -15.68 -1.73 16.45
C ARG A 99 -15.78 -0.80 17.65
N LYS A 100 -15.66 -1.31 18.88
CA LYS A 100 -15.62 -0.45 20.07
C LYS A 100 -14.36 0.43 20.03
N PRO A 101 -14.47 1.68 20.47
CA PRO A 101 -13.31 2.55 20.56
C PRO A 101 -12.34 1.97 21.59
N VAL A 102 -11.11 1.71 21.15
CA VAL A 102 -10.00 1.22 21.99
C VAL A 102 -9.23 2.41 22.56
N LEU A 103 -9.11 3.49 21.78
CA LEU A 103 -8.46 4.73 22.20
C LEU A 103 -9.50 5.86 22.20
N VAL A 104 -9.68 6.55 23.33
CA VAL A 104 -10.76 7.57 23.47
C VAL A 104 -10.21 9.00 23.63
N LYS A 105 -8.92 9.23 23.87
CA LYS A 105 -8.36 10.58 24.05
C LYS A 105 -6.87 10.67 23.69
N GLY A 106 -6.54 10.71 22.40
CA GLY A 106 -5.16 10.93 21.93
C GLY A 106 -5.11 11.79 20.66
N PRO A 107 -3.91 12.20 20.19
CA PRO A 107 -3.75 12.99 18.95
C PRO A 107 -4.30 12.28 17.70
N LEU A 108 -4.55 10.98 17.80
CA LEU A 108 -5.14 10.12 16.77
C LEU A 108 -6.69 10.12 16.79
N GLY A 109 -7.33 10.79 17.76
CA GLY A 109 -8.78 10.81 17.94
C GLY A 109 -9.35 9.53 18.57
N ILE A 110 -10.66 9.32 18.41
CA ILE A 110 -11.35 8.09 18.85
C ILE A 110 -11.04 6.99 17.83
N VAL A 111 -10.32 5.93 18.23
CA VAL A 111 -9.85 4.88 17.31
C VAL A 111 -10.38 3.52 17.74
N SER A 112 -10.99 2.79 16.81
CA SER A 112 -11.44 1.40 16.95
C SER A 112 -10.28 0.41 16.83
N GLY A 113 -10.47 -0.81 17.33
CA GLY A 113 -9.44 -1.86 17.26
C GLY A 113 -9.05 -2.22 15.82
N ILE A 114 -10.00 -2.15 14.87
CA ILE A 114 -9.74 -2.41 13.44
C ILE A 114 -8.85 -1.34 12.84
N GLU A 115 -9.18 -0.06 13.08
CA GLU A 115 -8.38 1.08 12.58
C GLU A 115 -6.95 1.03 13.13
N LEU A 116 -6.78 0.70 14.40
CA LEU A 116 -5.47 0.56 15.03
C LEU A 116 -4.67 -0.62 14.44
N ALA A 117 -5.31 -1.78 14.23
CA ALA A 117 -4.65 -2.93 13.63
C ALA A 117 -4.19 -2.65 12.19
N LEU A 118 -5.03 -2.00 11.38
CA LEU A 118 -4.67 -1.58 10.02
C LEU A 118 -3.50 -0.58 10.03
N LEU A 119 -3.52 0.38 10.94
CA LEU A 119 -2.43 1.35 11.10
C LEU A 119 -1.11 0.65 11.46
N ILE A 120 -1.12 -0.27 12.42
CA ILE A 120 0.07 -1.03 12.84
C ILE A 120 0.60 -1.89 11.69
N MET A 121 -0.27 -2.63 10.99
CA MET A 121 0.12 -3.43 9.84
C MET A 121 0.73 -2.57 8.72
N PHE A 122 0.18 -1.38 8.49
CA PHE A 122 0.67 -0.46 7.49
C PHE A 122 2.05 0.10 7.86
N ILE A 123 2.26 0.53 9.11
CA ILE A 123 3.58 0.95 9.60
C ILE A 123 4.59 -0.19 9.47
N ALA A 124 4.21 -1.41 9.83
CA ALA A 124 5.08 -2.58 9.69
C ALA A 124 5.49 -2.81 8.21
N LEU A 125 4.57 -2.62 7.26
CA LEU A 125 4.87 -2.69 5.82
C LEU A 125 5.84 -1.59 5.38
N LEU A 126 5.67 -0.35 5.85
CA LEU A 126 6.59 0.75 5.54
C LEU A 126 7.99 0.50 6.10
N VAL A 127 8.10 0.06 7.36
CA VAL A 127 9.38 -0.29 7.99
C VAL A 127 10.03 -1.45 7.25
N TRP A 128 9.26 -2.50 6.92
CA TRP A 128 9.74 -3.63 6.12
C TRP A 128 10.31 -3.17 4.77
N SER A 129 9.57 -2.32 4.06
CA SER A 129 9.98 -1.76 2.77
C SER A 129 11.27 -0.96 2.90
N LEU A 130 11.30 -0.01 3.83
CA LEU A 130 12.45 0.86 4.04
C LEU A 130 13.70 0.07 4.42
N VAL A 131 13.60 -0.83 5.40
CA VAL A 131 14.73 -1.66 5.84
C VAL A 131 15.24 -2.54 4.69
N THR A 132 14.33 -3.14 3.93
CA THR A 132 14.72 -4.02 2.81
C THR A 132 15.44 -3.24 1.71
N TYR A 133 14.99 -2.03 1.38
CA TYR A 133 15.69 -1.16 0.45
C TYR A 133 17.04 -0.70 1.01
N LEU A 134 17.09 -0.20 2.26
CA LEU A 134 18.33 0.30 2.87
C LEU A 134 19.41 -0.77 3.00
N ARG A 135 19.06 -2.05 3.15
CA ARG A 135 20.05 -3.16 3.11
C ARG A 135 20.86 -3.18 1.81
N ARG A 136 20.34 -2.64 0.71
CA ARG A 136 21.05 -2.54 -0.57
C ARG A 136 22.22 -1.56 -0.53
N LEU A 137 22.23 -0.60 0.40
CA LEU A 137 23.35 0.32 0.58
C LEU A 137 24.67 -0.41 0.91
N HIS A 138 24.60 -1.63 1.46
CA HIS A 138 25.78 -2.45 1.71
C HIS A 138 26.43 -3.01 0.43
N THR A 139 25.71 -3.01 -0.70
CA THR A 139 26.25 -3.46 -1.99
C THR A 139 27.04 -2.37 -2.73
N ILE A 140 27.01 -1.13 -2.24
CA ILE A 140 27.77 -0.01 -2.81
C ILE A 140 29.25 -0.20 -2.47
N THR A 141 30.07 -0.35 -3.50
CA THR A 141 31.53 -0.52 -3.37
C THR A 141 32.27 0.78 -3.70
N PRO A 142 33.49 0.98 -3.18
CA PRO A 142 34.34 2.11 -3.57
C PRO A 142 34.59 2.19 -5.07
N LYS A 143 34.66 1.04 -5.76
CA LYS A 143 34.82 1.00 -7.22
C LYS A 143 33.60 1.59 -7.95
N ALA A 144 32.39 1.25 -7.51
CA ALA A 144 31.17 1.79 -8.09
C ALA A 144 31.08 3.31 -7.90
N ALA A 145 31.38 3.80 -6.69
CA ALA A 145 31.38 5.24 -6.42
C ALA A 145 32.44 5.99 -7.25
N ALA A 146 33.63 5.40 -7.41
CA ALA A 146 34.70 5.99 -8.22
C ALA A 146 34.35 6.10 -9.72
N ILE A 147 33.57 5.16 -10.27
CA ILE A 147 33.10 5.23 -11.67
C ILE A 147 32.19 6.44 -11.88
N GLU A 148 31.33 6.74 -10.91
CA GLU A 148 30.43 7.89 -10.91
C GLU A 148 31.12 9.19 -10.45
N GLY A 149 32.41 9.15 -10.10
CA GLY A 149 33.17 10.32 -9.65
C GLY A 149 32.80 10.85 -8.25
N VAL A 150 32.05 10.09 -7.46
CA VAL A 150 31.55 10.50 -6.13
C VAL A 150 32.17 9.67 -5.00
N LYS A 151 32.08 10.16 -3.76
CA LYS A 151 32.48 9.40 -2.58
C LYS A 151 31.43 8.35 -2.24
N VAL A 152 31.85 7.28 -1.57
CA VAL A 152 30.95 6.18 -1.17
C VAL A 152 29.77 6.65 -0.31
N TRP A 153 29.99 7.64 0.56
CA TRP A 153 28.93 8.14 1.43
C TRP A 153 27.92 9.03 0.68
N GLU A 154 28.37 9.75 -0.36
CA GLU A 154 27.52 10.56 -1.26
C GLU A 154 26.59 9.61 -2.05
N MET A 155 27.16 8.58 -2.68
CA MET A 155 26.37 7.56 -3.38
C MET A 155 25.37 6.84 -2.44
N LYS A 156 25.75 6.59 -1.17
CA LYS A 156 24.85 6.01 -0.17
C LYS A 156 23.72 6.97 0.21
N LEU A 157 23.99 8.28 0.30
CA LEU A 157 22.99 9.29 0.60
C LEU A 157 21.98 9.38 -0.55
N PHE A 158 22.45 9.45 -1.80
CA PHE A 158 21.62 9.43 -3.00
C PHE A 158 20.67 8.22 -3.02
N ASP A 159 21.22 7.01 -2.85
CA ASP A 159 20.43 5.78 -2.85
C ASP A 159 19.45 5.74 -1.66
N ALA A 160 19.87 6.20 -0.48
CA ALA A 160 18.98 6.28 0.69
C ALA A 160 17.81 7.23 0.43
N ALA A 161 18.06 8.40 -0.18
CA ALA A 161 17.02 9.35 -0.57
C ALA A 161 16.03 8.72 -1.55
N LEU A 162 16.53 8.00 -2.56
CA LEU A 162 15.72 7.24 -3.50
C LEU A 162 14.85 6.19 -2.79
N TYR A 163 15.43 5.39 -1.90
CA TYR A 163 14.74 4.32 -1.19
C TYR A 163 13.66 4.83 -0.23
N ILE A 164 13.87 5.99 0.40
CA ILE A 164 12.85 6.69 1.19
C ILE A 164 11.69 7.12 0.30
N GLY A 165 11.96 7.69 -0.87
CA GLY A 165 10.93 8.06 -1.86
C GLY A 165 10.15 6.85 -2.40
N LEU A 166 10.85 5.75 -2.71
CA LEU A 166 10.23 4.49 -3.14
C LEU A 166 9.33 3.89 -2.06
N THR A 167 9.71 4.02 -0.78
CA THR A 167 8.83 3.65 0.34
C THR A 167 7.63 4.60 0.44
N GLY A 168 7.82 5.89 0.18
CA GLY A 168 6.74 6.88 0.06
C GLY A 168 5.70 6.54 -1.01
N ASN A 169 6.09 5.88 -2.10
CA ASN A 169 5.15 5.42 -3.13
C ASN A 169 4.14 4.39 -2.59
N VAL A 170 4.51 3.61 -1.57
CA VAL A 170 3.55 2.72 -0.87
C VAL A 170 2.45 3.59 -0.24
N CYS A 171 2.83 4.67 0.45
CA CYS A 171 1.86 5.62 1.02
C CYS A 171 0.96 6.24 -0.04
N LEU A 172 1.51 6.71 -1.16
CA LEU A 172 0.70 7.27 -2.25
C LEU A 172 -0.29 6.25 -2.82
N ALA A 173 0.16 5.01 -3.07
CA ALA A 173 -0.73 3.98 -3.60
C ALA A 173 -1.92 3.70 -2.67
N PHE A 174 -1.67 3.63 -1.36
CA PHE A 174 -2.73 3.42 -0.39
C PHE A 174 -3.57 4.69 -0.13
N LEU A 175 -3.00 5.88 -0.27
CA LEU A 175 -3.69 7.17 -0.19
C LEU A 175 -4.77 7.29 -1.28
N PHE A 176 -4.51 6.73 -2.46
CA PHE A 176 -5.43 6.71 -3.60
C PHE A 176 -6.19 5.40 -3.80
N TYR A 177 -5.97 4.40 -2.93
CA TYR A 177 -6.77 3.18 -2.91
C TYR A 177 -8.23 3.59 -2.72
N PRO A 178 -9.12 3.36 -3.69
CA PRO A 178 -10.27 4.23 -3.98
C PRO A 178 -10.92 4.79 -2.71
N VAL A 179 -10.57 6.05 -2.39
CA VAL A 179 -11.00 6.78 -1.18
C VAL A 179 -12.23 7.65 -1.48
N ALA A 180 -12.76 7.60 -2.70
CA ALA A 180 -14.02 8.28 -3.01
C ALA A 180 -15.09 7.84 -1.99
N ARG A 181 -15.85 8.78 -1.45
CA ARG A 181 -16.87 8.58 -0.38
C ARG A 181 -17.88 7.45 -0.68
N GLY A 182 -18.00 7.02 -1.94
CA GLY A 182 -18.82 5.89 -2.39
C GLY A 182 -18.06 4.60 -2.73
N SER A 183 -16.77 4.51 -2.41
CA SER A 183 -15.95 3.32 -2.67
C SER A 183 -16.41 2.15 -1.81
N SER A 184 -16.49 0.99 -2.44
CA SER A 184 -16.86 -0.27 -1.79
C SER A 184 -15.73 -0.86 -0.95
N VAL A 185 -14.48 -0.42 -1.15
CA VAL A 185 -13.30 -1.09 -0.58
C VAL A 185 -13.19 -0.93 0.93
N LEU A 186 -13.28 0.29 1.45
CA LEU A 186 -13.12 0.54 2.89
C LEU A 186 -14.28 -0.07 3.71
N PRO A 187 -15.55 -0.03 3.24
CA PRO A 187 -16.64 -0.78 3.85
C PRO A 187 -16.44 -2.31 3.88
N LEU A 188 -15.77 -2.90 2.88
CA LEU A 188 -15.43 -4.33 2.90
C LEU A 188 -14.51 -4.70 4.06
N LEU A 189 -13.60 -3.79 4.44
CA LEU A 189 -12.71 -3.94 5.60
C LEU A 189 -13.41 -3.61 6.93
N GLY A 190 -14.68 -3.18 6.88
CA GLY A 190 -15.48 -2.86 8.05
C GLY A 190 -15.24 -1.47 8.63
N LEU A 191 -14.55 -0.59 7.89
CA LEU A 191 -14.33 0.80 8.26
C LEU A 191 -15.59 1.66 8.02
N THR A 192 -15.78 2.65 8.87
CA THR A 192 -16.81 3.69 8.70
C THR A 192 -16.28 4.80 7.79
N SER A 193 -17.16 5.71 7.35
CA SER A 193 -16.77 6.91 6.61
C SER A 193 -15.83 7.80 7.44
N GLU A 194 -16.08 7.93 8.75
CA GLU A 194 -15.21 8.67 9.65
C GLU A 194 -13.83 8.01 9.80
N GLY A 195 -13.79 6.68 9.91
CA GLY A 195 -12.53 5.92 9.95
C GLY A 195 -11.73 6.04 8.66
N SER A 196 -12.41 6.14 7.52
CA SER A 196 -11.78 6.36 6.21
C SER A 196 -11.10 7.74 6.12
N ILE A 197 -11.69 8.77 6.73
CA ILE A 197 -11.08 10.11 6.81
C ILE A 197 -9.83 10.07 7.69
N LYS A 198 -9.90 9.45 8.89
CA LYS A 198 -8.74 9.31 9.78
C LYS A 198 -7.60 8.56 9.12
N TYR A 199 -7.91 7.44 8.47
CA TYR A 199 -6.97 6.68 7.66
C TYR A 199 -6.25 7.58 6.63
N HIS A 200 -7.01 8.36 5.85
CA HIS A 200 -6.43 9.22 4.82
C HIS A 200 -5.51 10.30 5.42
N ILE A 201 -5.89 10.89 6.56
CA ILE A 201 -5.06 11.85 7.30
C ILE A 201 -3.77 11.20 7.77
N TRP A 202 -3.83 10.00 8.36
CA TRP A 202 -2.64 9.27 8.83
C TRP A 202 -1.67 8.95 7.68
N LEU A 203 -2.20 8.46 6.56
CA LEU A 203 -1.39 8.20 5.36
C LEU A 203 -0.82 9.48 4.77
N GLY A 204 -1.59 10.57 4.78
CA GLY A 204 -1.13 11.90 4.37
C GLY A 204 0.08 12.34 5.19
N HIS A 205 0.01 12.26 6.52
CA HIS A 205 1.14 12.59 7.38
C HIS A 205 2.37 11.71 7.13
N MET A 206 2.20 10.39 6.99
CA MET A 206 3.31 9.49 6.66
C MET A 206 3.94 9.81 5.31
N THR A 207 3.12 10.12 4.30
CA THR A 207 3.56 10.56 2.98
C THR A 207 4.39 11.84 3.10
N MET A 208 3.88 12.87 3.80
CA MET A 208 4.58 14.12 3.99
C MET A 208 5.94 13.92 4.67
N VAL A 209 6.03 13.12 5.73
CA VAL A 209 7.30 12.83 6.41
C VAL A 209 8.30 12.17 5.46
N LEU A 210 7.90 11.09 4.77
CA LEU A 210 8.81 10.37 3.86
C LEU A 210 9.28 11.26 2.71
N PHE A 211 8.38 11.99 2.06
CA PHE A 211 8.75 12.85 0.93
C PHE A 211 9.54 14.10 1.35
N THR A 212 9.31 14.61 2.57
CA THR A 212 10.13 15.69 3.14
C THR A 212 11.56 15.21 3.38
N ILE A 213 11.74 14.04 4.01
CA ILE A 213 13.08 13.47 4.23
C ILE A 213 13.75 13.16 2.88
N HIS A 214 13.04 12.54 1.93
CA HIS A 214 13.51 12.30 0.57
C HIS A 214 14.01 13.58 -0.10
N GLY A 215 13.22 14.67 -0.06
CA GLY A 215 13.60 15.95 -0.63
C GLY A 215 14.81 16.59 0.06
N ILE A 216 14.84 16.59 1.40
CA ILE A 216 15.98 17.13 2.17
C ILE A 216 17.26 16.34 1.86
N CYS A 217 17.20 15.01 1.80
CA CYS A 217 18.37 14.20 1.46
C CYS A 217 18.90 14.52 0.06
N TYR A 218 18.02 14.70 -0.94
CA TYR A 218 18.43 15.11 -2.28
C TYR A 218 19.02 16.51 -2.33
N ILE A 219 18.43 17.48 -1.60
CA ILE A 219 18.99 18.83 -1.51
C ILE A 219 20.41 18.79 -0.93
N ILE A 220 20.64 18.00 0.12
CA ILE A 220 21.98 17.82 0.70
C ILE A 220 22.91 17.15 -0.32
N ASP A 221 22.48 16.08 -0.97
CA ASP A 221 23.26 15.35 -1.98
C ASP A 221 23.70 16.25 -3.14
N TRP A 222 22.78 17.05 -3.69
CA TRP A 222 23.10 18.02 -4.74
C TRP A 222 24.04 19.13 -4.26
N ALA A 223 23.89 19.61 -3.02
CA ALA A 223 24.78 20.62 -2.46
C ALA A 223 26.22 20.10 -2.29
N VAL A 224 26.40 18.83 -1.88
CA VAL A 224 27.74 18.25 -1.64
C VAL A 224 28.41 17.73 -2.91
N THR A 225 27.63 17.31 -3.91
CA THR A 225 28.15 16.88 -5.23
C THR A 225 28.35 18.04 -6.22
N GLY A 226 27.83 19.23 -5.90
CA GLY A 226 27.96 20.41 -6.76
C GLY A 226 26.88 20.51 -7.85
N ASN A 227 25.87 19.64 -7.83
CA ASN A 227 24.80 19.55 -8.84
C ASN A 227 23.56 20.40 -8.49
N ILE A 228 23.67 21.42 -7.65
CA ILE A 228 22.51 22.22 -7.20
C ILE A 228 21.97 23.17 -8.28
N SER A 229 22.77 23.43 -9.33
CA SER A 229 22.46 24.38 -10.42
C SER A 229 22.22 23.71 -11.78
N GLU A 230 22.22 22.38 -11.84
CA GLU A 230 21.75 21.62 -13.01
C GLU A 230 20.24 21.42 -12.97
#